data_AF-A0AAN9ETU0-F1
#
_entry.id   AF-A0AAN9ETU0-F1
#
_cell.length_a   1.000
_cell.length_b   1.000
_cell.length_c   1.000
_cell.angle_alpha   90.00
_cell.angle_beta   90.00
_cell.angle_gamma   90.00
#
_symmetry.space_group_name_H-M   'P 1'
#
loop_
_entity.id
_entity.type
_entity.pdbx_description
1 polymer ?
#
loop_
_entity_poly.entity_id
_entity_poly.type
_entity_poly.pdbx_seq_one_letter_code
_entity_poly.pdbx_strand_id
1 'polypeptide(L)'
;MMDERMEVTSKPRFDIQRKKPKILLAACGCVAAVKLELLCHCLLQWAEVRAVVTQSASHFIHRLEISKDVTIFYDEHEWCSWNRTGNTMLQFELPNWADVMVIAPLSANTLAKIAGGICDNLVTCMVRTWDCSKPTFVAPSMNTSMWKNPLTEEHCNCIKELELLSSHLLRGTQLVECMRLVQWLNLLSFPILF
;
A
#
# COMPACT_ATOMS: atom_id res chain seq x y z
N MET A 1 -12.25 63.77 22.74
CA MET A 1 -12.92 62.46 22.91
C MET A 1 -13.43 62.05 21.55
N MET A 2 -13.25 60.86 21.03
CA MET A 2 -12.30 59.75 21.20
C MET A 2 -12.62 58.86 19.99
N ASP A 3 -11.56 58.28 19.44
CA ASP A 3 -11.51 57.45 18.24
C ASP A 3 -12.38 56.18 18.37
N GLU A 4 -13.02 55.73 17.29
CA GLU A 4 -13.49 54.34 17.18
C GLU A 4 -13.49 53.90 15.70
N ARG A 5 -12.28 53.67 15.20
CA ARG A 5 -12.03 52.86 14.00
C ARG A 5 -12.54 51.45 14.26
N MET A 6 -13.41 50.96 13.37
CA MET A 6 -13.80 49.56 13.31
C MET A 6 -12.57 48.66 13.11
N GLU A 7 -12.12 48.01 14.18
CA GLU A 7 -11.22 46.86 14.11
C GLU A 7 -12.01 45.67 13.54
N VAL A 8 -11.84 45.43 12.25
CA VAL A 8 -12.19 44.16 11.61
C VAL A 8 -11.21 43.12 12.14
N THR A 9 -11.59 42.45 13.23
CA THR A 9 -10.85 41.31 13.78
C THR A 9 -10.93 40.15 12.78
N SER A 10 -9.91 40.02 11.94
CA SER A 10 -9.71 38.87 11.08
C SER A 10 -9.45 37.64 11.97
N LYS A 11 -10.43 36.73 12.05
CA LYS A 11 -10.22 35.42 12.66
C LYS A 11 -8.98 34.77 12.02
N PRO A 12 -8.03 34.23 12.81
CA PRO A 12 -6.90 33.52 12.25
C PRO A 12 -7.44 32.31 11.48
N ARG A 13 -7.29 32.33 10.15
CA ARG A 13 -7.44 31.11 9.34
C ARG A 13 -6.25 30.23 9.69
N PHE A 14 -6.47 29.27 10.59
CA PHE A 14 -5.56 28.13 10.73
C PHE A 14 -5.57 27.38 9.41
N ASP A 15 -4.62 27.68 8.54
CA ASP A 15 -4.35 26.91 7.34
C ASP A 15 -3.63 25.64 7.78
N ILE A 16 -4.40 24.66 8.26
CA ILE A 16 -3.89 23.31 8.52
C ILE A 16 -3.64 22.70 7.14
N GLN A 17 -2.47 22.96 6.57
CA GLN A 17 -1.97 22.19 5.43
C GLN A 17 -1.89 20.73 5.88
N ARG A 18 -2.92 19.94 5.54
CA ARG A 18 -2.90 18.50 5.79
C ARG A 18 -1.75 17.92 4.99
N LYS A 19 -0.72 17.44 5.70
CA LYS A 19 0.40 16.73 5.10
C LYS A 19 -0.13 15.58 4.24
N LYS A 20 0.44 15.39 3.05
CA LYS A 20 0.07 14.26 2.19
C LYS A 20 0.31 12.95 2.95
N PRO A 21 -0.64 11.99 2.92
CA PRO A 21 -0.42 10.67 3.51
C PRO A 21 0.69 9.94 2.77
N LYS A 22 1.43 9.11 3.49
CA LYS A 22 2.50 8.27 2.95
C LYS A 22 2.03 6.85 2.75
N ILE A 23 2.03 6.41 1.49
CA ILE A 23 1.55 5.09 1.09
C ILE A 23 2.72 4.22 0.70
N LEU A 24 2.81 3.07 1.36
CA LEU A 24 3.70 1.98 0.98
C LEU A 24 2.92 0.99 0.12
N LEU A 25 3.24 0.97 -1.17
CA LEU A 25 2.60 0.11 -2.16
C LEU A 25 3.44 -1.13 -2.41
N ALA A 26 2.93 -2.31 -2.09
CA ALA A 26 3.55 -3.59 -2.40
C ALA A 26 2.87 -4.25 -3.61
N ALA A 27 3.67 -4.74 -4.57
CA ALA A 27 3.18 -5.45 -5.75
C ALA A 27 3.75 -6.87 -5.84
N CYS A 28 2.87 -7.85 -5.97
CA CYS A 28 3.21 -9.27 -6.09
C CYS A 28 3.16 -9.77 -7.54
N GLY A 29 3.87 -10.86 -7.83
CA GLY A 29 3.91 -11.48 -9.15
C GLY A 29 2.58 -12.09 -9.58
N CYS A 30 1.80 -11.34 -10.36
CA CYS A 30 0.63 -11.81 -11.09
C CYS A 30 0.38 -10.89 -12.30
N VAL A 31 -0.47 -11.32 -13.25
CA VAL A 31 -0.73 -10.57 -14.48
C VAL A 31 -1.23 -9.14 -14.22
N ALA A 32 -1.98 -8.92 -13.13
CA ALA A 32 -2.46 -7.58 -12.75
C ALA A 32 -1.33 -6.59 -12.38
N ALA A 33 -0.10 -7.04 -12.16
CA ALA A 33 1.04 -6.17 -11.85
C ALA A 33 1.36 -5.19 -12.99
N VAL A 34 0.94 -5.47 -14.22
CA VAL A 34 1.04 -4.52 -15.35
C VAL A 34 0.25 -3.22 -15.12
N LYS A 35 -0.70 -3.21 -14.17
CA LYS A 35 -1.49 -2.02 -13.79
C LYS A 35 -0.83 -1.19 -12.69
N LEU A 36 0.36 -1.56 -12.23
CA LEU A 36 1.05 -0.87 -11.14
C LEU A 36 1.31 0.60 -11.49
N GLU A 37 1.69 0.89 -12.74
CA GLU A 37 1.93 2.25 -13.23
C GLU A 37 0.70 3.15 -13.03
N LEU A 38 -0.48 2.64 -13.42
CA LEU A 38 -1.74 3.37 -13.29
C LEU A 38 -2.12 3.60 -11.82
N LEU A 39 -1.91 2.60 -10.97
CA LEU A 39 -2.13 2.74 -9.54
C LEU A 39 -1.21 3.82 -8.94
N CYS A 40 0.09 3.76 -9.24
CA CYS A 40 1.05 4.78 -8.83
C CYS A 40 0.62 6.18 -9.29
N HIS A 41 0.20 6.33 -10.55
CA HIS A 41 -0.28 7.60 -11.08
C HIS A 41 -1.50 8.14 -10.31
N CYS A 42 -2.48 7.29 -10.00
CA CYS A 42 -3.65 7.69 -9.23
C CYS A 42 -3.31 8.10 -7.79
N LEU A 43 -2.40 7.38 -7.13
CA LEU A 43 -2.02 7.64 -5.74
C LEU A 43 -1.19 8.94 -5.61
N LEU A 44 -0.28 9.20 -6.55
CA LEU A 44 0.57 10.40 -6.54
C LEU A 44 -0.22 11.73 -6.55
N GLN A 45 -1.46 11.72 -7.05
CA GLN A 45 -2.32 12.90 -7.08
C GLN A 45 -2.59 13.46 -5.67
N TRP A 46 -2.59 12.60 -4.65
CA TRP A 46 -2.99 12.98 -3.29
C TRP A 46 -2.09 12.42 -2.17
N ALA A 47 -1.14 11.51 -2.48
CA ALA A 47 -0.24 10.88 -1.51
C ALA A 47 1.24 10.94 -1.93
N GLU A 48 2.13 10.72 -0.97
CA GLU A 48 3.52 10.33 -1.22
C GLU A 48 3.59 8.80 -1.36
N VAL A 49 4.24 8.28 -2.40
CA VAL A 49 4.20 6.84 -2.71
C VAL A 49 5.62 6.27 -2.76
N ARG A 50 5.87 5.21 -1.99
CA ARG A 50 7.01 4.32 -2.16
C ARG A 50 6.49 2.94 -2.53
N ALA A 51 7.07 2.32 -3.56
CA ALA A 51 6.65 1.03 -4.03
C ALA A 51 7.69 -0.05 -3.70
N VAL A 52 7.24 -1.26 -3.37
CA VAL A 52 8.09 -2.44 -3.19
C VAL A 52 7.55 -3.56 -4.03
N VAL A 53 8.41 -4.25 -4.74
CA VAL A 53 8.01 -5.24 -5.73
C VAL A 53 8.72 -6.55 -5.44
N THR A 54 7.95 -7.63 -5.42
CA THR A 54 8.54 -8.98 -5.28
C THR A 54 9.34 -9.34 -6.53
N GLN A 55 10.32 -10.23 -6.42
CA GLN A 55 11.07 -10.72 -7.58
C GLN A 55 10.18 -11.23 -8.72
N SER A 56 9.07 -11.92 -8.41
CA SER A 56 8.11 -12.38 -9.42
C SER A 56 7.34 -11.22 -10.09
N ALA A 57 7.13 -10.10 -9.40
CA ALA A 57 6.51 -8.91 -9.96
C ALA A 57 7.47 -8.16 -10.91
N SER A 58 8.79 -8.22 -10.64
CA SER A 58 9.84 -7.59 -11.45
C SER A 58 9.72 -7.94 -12.95
N HIS A 59 9.31 -9.16 -13.27
CA HIS A 59 9.08 -9.62 -14.65
C HIS A 59 7.99 -8.83 -15.40
N PHE A 60 6.99 -8.29 -14.69
CA PHE A 60 5.89 -7.53 -15.28
C PHE A 60 6.21 -6.03 -15.35
N ILE A 61 6.93 -5.52 -14.35
CA ILE A 61 7.12 -4.08 -14.18
C ILE A 61 8.32 -3.53 -14.96
N HIS A 62 9.28 -4.37 -15.37
CA HIS A 62 10.49 -3.91 -16.06
C HIS A 62 10.21 -3.13 -17.36
N ARG A 63 9.01 -3.27 -17.92
CA ARG A 63 8.55 -2.60 -19.14
C ARG A 63 7.60 -1.44 -18.90
N LEU A 64 7.30 -1.12 -17.63
CA LEU A 64 6.37 -0.05 -17.26
C LEU A 64 7.08 1.29 -17.13
N GLU A 65 6.38 2.37 -17.47
CA GLU A 65 6.88 3.73 -17.34
C GLU A 65 6.39 4.34 -16.02
N ILE A 66 6.94 3.85 -14.91
CA ILE A 66 6.56 4.34 -13.58
C ILE A 66 7.10 5.77 -13.38
N SER A 67 6.25 6.66 -12.86
CA SER A 67 6.63 8.05 -12.56
C SER A 67 7.90 8.12 -11.72
N LYS A 68 8.78 9.07 -12.04
CA LYS A 68 10.02 9.33 -11.30
C LYS A 68 9.80 9.74 -9.85
N ASP A 69 8.58 10.18 -9.52
CA ASP A 69 8.18 10.54 -8.16
C ASP A 69 7.90 9.32 -7.27
N VAL A 70 7.84 8.11 -7.84
CA VAL A 70 7.74 6.86 -7.08
C VAL A 70 9.11 6.19 -7.00
N THR A 71 9.62 6.04 -5.78
CA THR A 71 10.79 5.18 -5.54
C THR A 71 10.36 3.73 -5.46
N ILE A 72 10.99 2.85 -6.24
CA ILE A 72 10.72 1.41 -6.26
C ILE A 72 11.87 0.66 -5.58
N PHE A 73 11.52 -0.20 -4.62
CA PHE A 73 12.44 -1.06 -3.91
C PHE A 73 12.26 -2.53 -4.30
N TYR A 74 13.38 -3.24 -4.35
CA TYR A 74 13.47 -4.66 -4.64
C TYR A 74 14.19 -5.37 -3.50
N ASP A 75 14.15 -6.70 -3.48
CA ASP A 75 14.78 -7.52 -2.44
C ASP A 75 16.29 -7.26 -2.34
N GLU A 76 16.96 -6.96 -3.46
CA GLU A 76 18.40 -6.67 -3.49
C GLU A 76 18.77 -5.38 -2.78
N HIS A 77 17.86 -4.40 -2.70
CA HIS A 77 18.12 -3.11 -2.06
C HIS A 77 18.23 -3.22 -0.53
N GLU A 78 17.66 -4.27 0.06
CA GLU A 78 17.72 -4.52 1.51
C GLU A 78 19.18 -4.63 1.97
N TRP A 79 19.96 -5.45 1.27
CA TRP A 79 21.35 -5.73 1.63
C TRP A 79 22.31 -4.62 1.20
N CYS A 80 22.00 -3.88 0.13
CA CYS A 80 22.78 -2.70 -0.25
C CYS A 80 22.73 -1.60 0.82
N SER A 81 21.61 -1.49 1.54
CA SER A 81 21.41 -0.47 2.57
C SER A 81 22.18 -0.78 3.87
N TRP A 82 22.49 -2.05 4.15
CA TRP A 82 23.15 -2.51 5.37
C TRP A 82 24.66 -2.20 5.47
N ASN A 83 25.36 -2.03 4.34
CA ASN A 83 26.82 -1.89 4.30
C ASN A 83 27.38 -0.58 4.92
N ARG A 84 26.55 0.27 5.52
CA ARG A 84 26.99 1.48 6.23
C ARG A 84 26.56 1.38 7.69
N THR A 85 27.54 1.32 8.57
CA THR A 85 27.36 1.31 10.02
C THR A 85 26.38 2.43 10.44
N GLY A 86 25.20 2.06 10.94
CA GLY A 86 24.15 3.00 11.37
C GLY A 86 22.91 3.10 10.47
N ASN A 87 22.87 2.42 9.32
CA ASN A 87 21.67 2.37 8.49
C ASN A 87 20.62 1.38 9.05
N THR A 88 19.35 1.79 9.03
CA THR A 88 18.21 0.93 9.36
C THR A 88 17.86 0.08 8.14
N MET A 89 17.55 -1.21 8.33
CA MET A 89 17.11 -2.11 7.25
C MET A 89 15.80 -1.60 6.61
N LEU A 90 15.60 -1.77 5.29
CA LEU A 90 14.40 -1.22 4.62
C LEU A 90 13.12 -1.88 5.13
N GLN A 91 13.19 -3.15 5.53
CA GLN A 91 12.07 -3.85 6.18
C GLN A 91 11.61 -3.20 7.50
N PHE A 92 12.37 -2.26 8.08
CA PHE A 92 11.94 -1.43 9.20
C PHE A 92 11.74 0.04 8.79
N GLU A 93 12.60 0.58 7.91
CA GLU A 93 12.50 1.97 7.45
C GLU A 93 11.17 2.23 6.73
N LEU A 94 10.79 1.37 5.79
CA LEU A 94 9.61 1.58 4.97
C LEU A 94 8.31 1.49 5.79
N PRO A 95 8.13 0.49 6.67
CA PRO A 95 7.00 0.47 7.59
C PRO A 95 6.93 1.66 8.55
N ASN A 96 8.07 2.16 9.03
CA ASN A 96 8.11 3.33 9.90
C ASN A 96 7.78 4.62 9.14
N TRP A 97 8.22 4.73 7.88
CA TRP A 97 7.93 5.88 7.04
C TRP A 97 6.45 6.00 6.67
N ALA A 98 5.77 4.87 6.43
CA ALA A 98 4.43 4.83 5.87
C ALA A 98 3.32 5.02 6.92
N ASP A 99 2.24 5.69 6.50
CA ASP A 99 1.00 5.80 7.26
C ASP A 99 0.03 4.65 6.90
N VAL A 100 0.11 4.15 5.66
CA VAL A 100 -0.78 3.13 5.10
C VAL A 100 0.01 2.14 4.24
N MET A 101 -0.31 0.86 4.35
CA MET A 101 0.18 -0.18 3.44
C MET A 101 -0.91 -0.58 2.45
N VAL A 102 -0.56 -0.73 1.18
CA VAL A 102 -1.43 -1.26 0.13
C VAL A 102 -0.69 -2.40 -0.56
N ILE A 103 -1.23 -3.61 -0.57
CA ILE A 103 -0.69 -4.75 -1.32
C ILE A 103 -1.58 -5.00 -2.52
N ALA A 104 -1.21 -4.42 -3.66
CA ALA A 104 -1.99 -4.46 -4.88
C ALA A 104 -1.09 -4.52 -6.13
N PRO A 105 -1.09 -5.64 -6.86
CA PRO A 105 -1.82 -6.87 -6.58
C PRO A 105 -1.16 -7.77 -5.50
N LEU A 106 -1.97 -8.59 -4.82
CA LEU A 106 -1.55 -9.65 -3.91
C LEU A 106 -1.70 -11.02 -4.60
N SER A 107 -0.59 -11.73 -4.84
CA SER A 107 -0.65 -13.07 -5.43
C SER A 107 -1.04 -14.12 -4.37
N ALA A 108 -1.58 -15.27 -4.81
CA ALA A 108 -1.91 -16.37 -3.90
C ALA A 108 -0.69 -16.87 -3.11
N ASN A 109 0.50 -16.85 -3.72
CA ASN A 109 1.75 -17.24 -3.07
C ASN A 109 2.10 -16.31 -1.90
N THR A 110 2.07 -14.99 -2.14
CA THR A 110 2.33 -14.03 -1.07
C THR A 110 1.23 -14.06 -0.01
N LEU A 111 -0.03 -14.26 -0.40
CA LEU A 111 -1.14 -14.47 0.53
C LEU A 111 -0.88 -15.66 1.46
N ALA A 112 -0.49 -16.81 0.90
CA ALA A 112 -0.16 -18.01 1.68
C ALA A 112 1.03 -17.77 2.61
N LYS A 113 2.07 -17.07 2.14
CA LYS A 113 3.23 -16.70 2.98
C LYS A 113 2.84 -15.81 4.15
N ILE A 114 2.02 -14.78 3.91
CA ILE A 114 1.54 -13.88 4.96
C ILE A 114 0.71 -14.67 5.99
N ALA A 115 -0.24 -15.48 5.54
CA ALA A 115 -1.08 -16.30 6.43
C ALA A 115 -0.25 -17.31 7.24
N GLY A 116 0.79 -17.88 6.64
CA GLY A 116 1.72 -18.79 7.31
C GLY A 116 2.83 -18.12 8.12
N GLY A 117 2.88 -16.78 8.17
CA GLY A 117 3.93 -16.03 8.87
C GLY A 117 5.33 -16.14 8.26
N ILE A 118 5.45 -16.53 6.99
CA ILE A 118 6.71 -16.61 6.25
C ILE A 118 7.14 -15.20 5.83
N CYS A 119 8.36 -14.80 6.20
CA CYS A 119 8.98 -13.53 5.87
C CYS A 119 10.36 -13.75 5.20
N ASP A 120 10.34 -14.10 3.91
CA ASP A 120 11.53 -14.52 3.15
C ASP A 120 11.92 -13.55 2.02
N ASN A 121 11.19 -12.43 1.88
CA ASN A 121 11.49 -11.35 0.95
C ASN A 121 11.07 -10.00 1.54
N LEU A 122 11.46 -8.90 0.91
CA LEU A 122 11.24 -7.55 1.47
C LEU A 122 9.75 -7.28 1.71
N VAL A 123 8.86 -7.67 0.78
CA VAL A 123 7.41 -7.51 0.94
C VAL A 123 6.88 -8.24 2.17
N THR A 124 7.20 -9.52 2.31
CA THR A 124 6.70 -10.34 3.43
C THR A 124 7.33 -9.95 4.77
N CYS A 125 8.60 -9.54 4.77
CA CYS A 125 9.26 -8.95 5.94
C CYS A 125 8.57 -7.65 6.38
N MET A 126 8.29 -6.73 5.46
CA MET A 126 7.57 -5.49 5.76
C MET A 126 6.17 -5.73 6.32
N VAL A 127 5.44 -6.72 5.80
CA VAL A 127 4.14 -7.11 6.37
C VAL A 127 4.31 -7.64 7.79
N ARG A 128 5.35 -8.43 8.03
CA ARG A 128 5.61 -9.01 9.36
C ARG A 128 6.03 -7.98 10.41
N THR A 129 6.71 -6.92 9.98
CA THR A 129 7.15 -5.80 10.83
C THR A 129 6.15 -4.65 10.87
N TRP A 130 5.01 -4.77 10.19
CA TRP A 130 4.00 -3.74 10.13
C TRP A 130 3.35 -3.50 11.49
N ASP A 131 3.18 -2.22 11.84
CA ASP A 131 2.41 -1.81 13.01
C ASP A 131 0.92 -2.05 12.74
N CYS A 132 0.32 -3.01 13.46
CA CYS A 132 -1.08 -3.39 13.28
C CYS A 132 -2.07 -2.25 13.59
N SER A 133 -1.65 -1.17 14.25
CA SER A 133 -2.49 0.02 14.42
C SER A 133 -2.64 0.85 13.12
N LYS A 134 -1.77 0.65 12.14
CA LYS A 134 -1.80 1.32 10.84
C LYS A 134 -2.64 0.52 9.83
N PRO A 135 -3.47 1.19 9.00
CA PRO A 135 -4.32 0.50 8.05
C PRO A 135 -3.50 -0.20 6.96
N THR A 136 -3.93 -1.42 6.63
CA THR A 136 -3.43 -2.19 5.49
C THR A 136 -4.59 -2.55 4.57
N PHE A 137 -4.37 -2.40 3.27
CA PHE A 137 -5.32 -2.81 2.23
C PHE A 137 -4.68 -3.86 1.34
N VAL A 138 -5.45 -4.88 0.94
CA VAL A 138 -4.97 -5.93 0.04
C VAL A 138 -5.92 -6.11 -1.14
N ALA A 139 -5.37 -6.35 -2.33
CA ALA A 139 -6.10 -6.68 -3.56
C ALA A 139 -5.63 -8.05 -4.09
N PRO A 140 -6.20 -9.17 -3.61
CA PRO A 140 -5.89 -10.49 -4.14
C PRO A 140 -6.14 -10.55 -5.65
N SER A 141 -5.15 -11.06 -6.40
CA SER A 141 -5.24 -11.24 -7.85
C SER A 141 -4.60 -12.57 -8.23
N MET A 142 -5.45 -13.49 -8.68
CA MET A 142 -5.11 -14.85 -9.07
C MET A 142 -6.16 -15.41 -10.03
N ASN A 143 -5.87 -16.53 -10.68
CA ASN A 143 -6.86 -17.17 -11.55
C ASN A 143 -8.07 -17.70 -10.73
N THR A 144 -9.18 -17.93 -11.41
CA THR A 144 -10.44 -18.38 -10.77
C THR A 144 -10.30 -19.70 -10.02
N SER A 145 -9.48 -20.63 -10.53
CA SER A 145 -9.27 -21.94 -9.88
C SER A 145 -8.51 -21.81 -8.57
N MET A 146 -7.52 -20.90 -8.49
CA MET A 146 -6.79 -20.56 -7.27
C MET A 146 -7.70 -19.82 -6.30
N TRP A 147 -8.55 -18.90 -6.79
CA TRP A 147 -9.50 -18.19 -5.94
C TRP A 147 -10.50 -19.12 -5.27
N LYS A 148 -11.03 -20.11 -6.01
CA LYS A 148 -11.97 -21.12 -5.50
C LYS A 148 -11.31 -22.22 -4.65
N ASN A 149 -9.99 -22.21 -4.51
CA ASN A 149 -9.30 -23.22 -3.71
C ASN A 149 -9.56 -22.97 -2.20
N PRO A 150 -9.93 -23.99 -1.42
CA PRO A 150 -10.20 -23.83 0.01
C PRO A 150 -9.02 -23.25 0.80
N LEU A 151 -7.77 -23.53 0.39
CA LEU A 151 -6.58 -22.92 1.01
C LEU A 151 -6.58 -21.40 0.86
N THR A 152 -7.05 -20.88 -0.29
CA THR A 152 -7.14 -19.44 -0.50
C THR A 152 -8.18 -18.83 0.43
N GLU A 153 -9.31 -19.50 0.64
CA GLU A 153 -10.32 -19.06 1.59
C GLU A 153 -9.79 -19.05 3.03
N GLU A 154 -9.11 -20.13 3.45
CA GLU A 154 -8.46 -20.21 4.76
C GLU A 154 -7.43 -19.10 4.96
N HIS A 155 -6.54 -18.86 4.00
CA HIS A 155 -5.56 -17.78 4.07
C HIS A 155 -6.23 -16.41 4.10
N CYS A 156 -7.30 -16.20 3.32
CA CYS A 156 -8.06 -14.95 3.35
C CYS A 156 -8.69 -14.72 4.72
N ASN A 157 -9.22 -15.76 5.36
CA ASN A 157 -9.81 -15.65 6.69
C ASN A 157 -8.75 -15.35 7.75
N CYS A 158 -7.58 -16.00 7.68
CA CYS A 158 -6.44 -15.72 8.55
C CYS A 158 -6.02 -14.24 8.50
N ILE A 159 -5.93 -13.65 7.30
CA ILE A 159 -5.54 -12.24 7.19
C ILE A 159 -6.69 -11.26 7.53
N LYS A 160 -7.96 -11.64 7.40
CA LYS A 160 -9.09 -10.82 7.86
C LYS A 160 -9.04 -10.59 9.37
N GLU A 161 -8.65 -11.63 10.11
CA GLU A 161 -8.53 -11.58 11.58
C GLU A 161 -7.38 -10.70 12.05
N LEU A 162 -6.37 -10.45 11.20
CA LEU A 162 -5.26 -9.53 11.46
C LEU A 162 -5.62 -8.04 11.21
N GLU A 163 -6.91 -7.71 11.11
CA GLU A 163 -7.43 -6.37 10.72
C GLU A 163 -6.95 -5.89 9.33
N LEU A 164 -6.30 -6.75 8.53
CA LEU A 164 -5.78 -6.45 7.18
C LEU A 164 -6.89 -6.26 6.11
N LEU A 165 -8.16 -6.35 6.50
CA LEU A 165 -9.33 -6.15 5.65
C LEU A 165 -10.45 -5.41 6.40
N SER A 166 -10.16 -4.25 7.00
CA SER A 166 -11.22 -3.45 7.62
C SER A 166 -11.94 -2.57 6.58
N SER A 167 -13.02 -3.11 6.03
CA SER A 167 -14.03 -2.34 5.27
C SER A 167 -14.96 -1.51 6.16
N HIS A 168 -14.76 -1.52 7.49
CA HIS A 168 -15.74 -1.01 8.45
C HIS A 168 -15.24 0.06 9.42
N LEU A 169 -14.03 0.60 9.26
CA LEU A 169 -13.51 1.50 10.29
C LEU A 169 -12.70 2.70 9.77
N LEU A 170 -13.20 3.52 8.83
CA LEU A 170 -12.43 4.70 8.40
C LEU A 170 -13.31 5.94 8.15
N ARG A 171 -13.12 6.97 9.00
CA ARG A 171 -13.60 8.34 8.76
C ARG A 171 -12.46 9.14 8.13
N GLY A 172 -12.58 9.47 6.84
CA GLY A 172 -11.66 10.34 6.11
C GLY A 172 -11.75 10.12 4.59
N THR A 173 -11.81 11.19 3.80
CA THR A 173 -12.04 11.13 2.34
C THR A 173 -10.94 10.41 1.56
N GLN A 174 -9.68 10.54 1.97
CA GLN A 174 -8.51 9.95 1.28
C GLN A 174 -8.41 8.42 1.45
N LEU A 175 -8.83 7.89 2.61
CA LEU A 175 -8.87 6.44 2.87
C LEU A 175 -9.98 5.75 2.05
N VAL A 176 -11.08 6.45 1.80
CA VAL A 176 -12.15 5.98 0.91
C VAL A 176 -11.69 5.92 -0.54
N GLU A 177 -10.84 6.85 -0.99
CA GLU A 177 -10.24 6.82 -2.34
C GLU A 177 -9.26 5.65 -2.52
N CYS A 178 -8.43 5.38 -1.52
CA CYS A 178 -7.58 4.18 -1.49
C CYS A 178 -8.41 2.90 -1.61
N MET A 179 -9.50 2.78 -0.84
CA MET A 179 -10.42 1.65 -0.96
C MET A 179 -11.09 1.58 -2.33
N ARG A 180 -11.55 2.70 -2.88
CA ARG A 180 -12.16 2.74 -4.22
C ARG A 180 -11.16 2.30 -5.29
N LEU A 181 -9.91 2.70 -5.19
CA LEU A 181 -8.85 2.29 -6.12
C LEU A 181 -8.51 0.80 -5.98
N VAL A 182 -8.41 0.29 -4.76
CA VAL A 182 -8.19 -1.15 -4.48
C VAL A 182 -9.38 -1.98 -4.94
N GLN A 183 -10.61 -1.56 -4.65
CA GLN A 183 -11.84 -2.18 -5.16
C GLN A 183 -11.91 -2.10 -6.69
N TRP A 184 -11.56 -0.97 -7.28
CA TRP A 184 -11.51 -0.79 -8.73
C TRP A 184 -10.46 -1.70 -9.37
N LEU A 185 -9.30 -1.90 -8.74
CA LEU A 185 -8.31 -2.88 -9.18
C LEU A 185 -8.80 -4.32 -9.05
N ASN A 186 -9.53 -4.66 -7.99
CA ASN A 186 -10.20 -5.95 -7.85
C ASN A 186 -11.23 -6.16 -8.99
N LEU A 187 -12.05 -5.14 -9.27
CA LEU A 187 -13.07 -5.16 -10.33
C LEU A 187 -12.48 -5.28 -11.74
N LEU A 188 -11.31 -4.67 -11.99
CA LEU A 188 -10.63 -4.79 -13.26
C LEU A 188 -9.80 -6.07 -13.40
N SER A 189 -9.48 -6.76 -12.32
CA SER A 189 -8.62 -7.94 -12.36
C SER A 189 -9.36 -9.19 -12.80
N PHE A 190 -10.68 -9.28 -12.64
CA PHE A 190 -11.62 -10.12 -13.41
C PHE A 190 -13.05 -9.65 -13.10
N PRO A 191 -13.99 -9.63 -14.06
CA PRO A 191 -15.39 -9.34 -13.78
C PRO A 191 -16.00 -10.59 -13.11
N ILE A 192 -16.02 -10.63 -11.78
CA ILE A 192 -16.86 -11.58 -11.06
C ILE A 192 -18.14 -10.84 -10.71
N LEU A 193 -19.21 -11.24 -11.40
CA LEU A 193 -20.60 -10.97 -11.05
C LEU A 193 -20.78 -11.12 -9.53
N PHE A 194 -21.42 -10.12 -8.92
CA PHE A 194 -22.14 -10.30 -7.65
C PHE A 194 -23.25 -11.34 -7.84
#